data_AF-A0A2K6FWC9-F1
#
_entry.id   AF-A0A2K6FWC9-F1
#
_cell.length_a   1.000
_cell.length_b   1.000
_cell.length_c   1.000
_cell.angle_alpha   90.00
_cell.angle_beta   90.00
_cell.angle_gamma   90.00
#
_symmetry.space_group_name_H-M   'P 1'
#
loop_
_entity.id
_entity.type
_entity.pdbx_description
1 polymer ?
#
loop_
_entity_poly.entity_id
_entity_poly.type
_entity_poly.pdbx_seq_one_letter_code
_entity_poly.pdbx_strand_id
1 'polypeptide(L)'
;MGEATHHPGDPLAGVGALWEALRALLPDTKEELKLDLSEKVERSVVTLLQQATELFYEGSRDECLQRSEAILDYSWEKLNTGAWRDVDKDWRRVYAFGCLLKALCLCQVPGDAATVAAALRVCDMGLLMGAAIFGDILLKVAAILQTHHSGKRAAHSSSPEQPSTKVDVENPDVEKFPKFTEAPFQSCVLSPGEILFIPVKYWHYVRALDLSFSVSFWWS
;
A
#
# COMPACT_ATOMS: atom_id res chain seq x y z
N MET A 1 -47.06 -18.99 15.03
CA MET A 1 -45.65 -19.29 15.31
C MET A 1 -45.00 -19.63 13.98
N GLY A 2 -44.36 -18.64 13.34
CA GLY A 2 -43.56 -18.86 12.14
C GLY A 2 -42.15 -18.43 12.47
N GLU A 3 -41.23 -19.38 12.61
CA GLU A 3 -39.81 -19.11 12.77
C GLU A 3 -39.21 -18.87 11.38
N ALA A 4 -38.73 -17.65 11.16
CA ALA A 4 -37.91 -17.31 10.01
C ALA A 4 -36.47 -17.73 10.32
N THR A 5 -36.00 -18.76 9.65
CA THR A 5 -34.60 -19.17 9.65
C THR A 5 -33.77 -18.14 8.91
N HIS A 6 -32.91 -17.44 9.64
CA HIS A 6 -31.90 -16.53 9.10
C HIS A 6 -30.82 -17.38 8.39
N HIS A 7 -30.77 -17.35 7.06
CA HIS A 7 -29.68 -17.97 6.31
C HIS A 7 -28.37 -17.18 6.54
N PRO A 8 -27.25 -17.83 6.88
CA PRO A 8 -25.94 -17.19 6.83
C PRO A 8 -25.54 -16.99 5.36
N GLY A 9 -25.09 -15.79 5.01
CA GLY A 9 -24.69 -15.45 3.64
C GLY A 9 -23.60 -16.38 3.11
N ASP A 10 -23.77 -16.81 1.87
CA ASP A 10 -22.87 -17.73 1.17
C ASP A 10 -21.46 -17.13 1.00
N PRO A 11 -20.40 -17.72 1.60
CA PRO A 11 -19.03 -17.26 1.47
C PRO A 11 -18.52 -17.23 0.02
N LEU A 12 -19.09 -18.06 -0.86
CA LEU A 12 -18.69 -18.16 -2.26
C LEU A 12 -19.09 -16.92 -3.09
N ALA A 13 -20.15 -16.21 -2.68
CA ALA A 13 -20.61 -15.00 -3.37
C ALA A 13 -19.65 -13.80 -3.18
N GLY A 14 -18.93 -13.74 -2.06
CA GLY A 14 -18.00 -12.64 -1.75
C GLY A 14 -16.69 -12.70 -2.56
N VAL A 15 -16.25 -13.90 -2.94
CA VAL A 15 -14.99 -14.12 -3.66
C VAL A 15 -15.12 -13.76 -5.14
N GLY A 16 -16.21 -14.18 -5.80
CA GLY A 16 -16.51 -13.77 -7.17
C GLY A 16 -16.61 -12.25 -7.27
N ALA A 17 -17.31 -11.60 -6.33
CA ALA A 17 -17.43 -10.15 -6.31
C ALA A 17 -16.09 -9.41 -6.16
N LEU A 18 -15.15 -9.92 -5.36
CA LEU A 18 -13.82 -9.34 -5.21
C LEU A 18 -13.03 -9.41 -6.53
N TRP A 19 -12.95 -10.60 -7.13
CA TRP A 19 -12.18 -10.79 -8.35
C TRP A 19 -12.76 -10.00 -9.53
N GLU A 20 -14.08 -9.96 -9.68
CA GLU A 20 -14.76 -9.14 -10.70
C GLU A 20 -14.43 -7.64 -10.54
N ALA A 21 -14.46 -7.12 -9.29
CA ALA A 21 -14.11 -5.73 -9.02
C ALA A 21 -12.65 -5.42 -9.35
N LEU A 22 -11.72 -6.34 -9.04
CA LEU A 22 -10.30 -6.20 -9.40
C LEU A 22 -10.09 -6.27 -10.92
N ARG A 23 -10.76 -7.20 -11.61
CA ARG A 23 -10.63 -7.38 -13.05
C ARG A 23 -11.12 -6.15 -13.82
N ALA A 24 -12.17 -5.48 -13.34
CA ALA A 24 -12.69 -4.24 -13.92
C ALA A 24 -11.70 -3.06 -13.90
N LEU A 25 -10.64 -3.11 -13.08
CA LEU A 25 -9.57 -2.10 -13.07
C LEU A 25 -8.49 -2.35 -14.13
N LEU A 26 -8.40 -3.57 -14.64
CA LEU A 26 -7.29 -4.01 -15.48
C LEU A 26 -7.65 -3.91 -16.96
N PRO A 27 -6.68 -3.60 -17.84
CA PRO A 27 -6.89 -3.65 -19.28
C PRO A 27 -7.35 -5.03 -19.76
N ASP A 28 -8.07 -5.06 -20.88
CA ASP A 28 -8.53 -6.31 -21.49
C ASP A 28 -7.37 -7.09 -22.13
N THR A 29 -6.34 -6.39 -22.60
CA THR A 29 -5.21 -6.95 -23.33
C THR A 29 -3.88 -6.80 -22.58
N LYS A 30 -2.98 -7.77 -22.74
CA LYS A 30 -1.64 -7.73 -22.13
C LYS A 30 -0.77 -6.62 -22.70
N GLU A 31 -1.04 -6.20 -23.93
CA GLU A 31 -0.33 -5.13 -24.64
C GLU A 31 -0.56 -3.75 -24.01
N GLU A 32 -1.67 -3.56 -23.31
CA GLU A 32 -2.01 -2.35 -22.57
C GLU A 32 -1.43 -2.36 -21.15
N LEU A 33 -1.27 -3.54 -20.54
CA LEU A 33 -0.62 -3.71 -19.24
C LEU A 33 0.90 -3.82 -19.39
N LYS A 34 1.53 -2.81 -20.00
CA LYS A 34 2.99 -2.75 -20.17
C LYS A 34 3.56 -1.43 -19.68
N LEU A 35 4.80 -1.48 -19.20
CA LEU A 35 5.56 -0.28 -18.85
C LEU A 35 6.48 0.11 -20.01
N ASP A 36 6.46 1.38 -20.36
CA ASP A 36 7.52 2.01 -21.14
C ASP A 36 8.67 2.37 -20.20
N LEU A 37 9.73 1.55 -20.19
CA LEU A 37 10.88 1.64 -19.29
C LEU A 37 12.12 2.09 -20.06
N SER A 38 12.94 2.94 -19.45
CA SER A 38 14.22 3.38 -20.03
C SER A 38 15.29 2.29 -19.98
N GLU A 39 16.41 2.56 -20.63
CA GLU A 39 17.60 1.70 -20.66
C GLU A 39 18.28 1.49 -19.27
N LYS A 40 17.81 2.20 -18.25
CA LYS A 40 18.28 2.08 -16.85
C LYS A 40 17.84 0.77 -16.19
N VAL A 41 16.77 0.15 -16.70
CA VAL A 41 16.29 -1.17 -16.27
C VAL A 41 16.89 -2.22 -17.19
N GLU A 42 17.46 -3.29 -16.62
CA GLU A 42 18.08 -4.33 -17.44
C GLU A 42 17.04 -5.04 -18.32
N ARG A 43 17.43 -5.36 -19.57
CA ARG A 43 16.56 -6.02 -20.55
C ARG A 43 15.98 -7.33 -20.03
N SER A 44 16.73 -8.07 -19.21
CA SER A 44 16.25 -9.31 -18.57
C SER A 44 15.04 -9.07 -17.67
N VAL A 45 15.00 -7.96 -16.94
CA VAL A 45 13.88 -7.59 -16.06
C VAL A 45 12.68 -7.15 -16.89
N VAL A 46 12.90 -6.42 -17.99
CA VAL A 46 11.83 -6.06 -18.93
C VAL A 46 11.18 -7.33 -19.53
N THR A 47 12.00 -8.30 -19.97
CA THR A 47 11.50 -9.59 -20.44
C THR A 47 10.75 -10.35 -19.34
N LEU A 48 11.25 -10.32 -18.10
CA LEU A 48 10.62 -10.98 -16.96
C LEU A 48 9.24 -10.38 -16.65
N LEU A 49 9.08 -9.06 -16.72
CA LEU A 49 7.81 -8.35 -16.58
C LEU A 49 6.82 -8.75 -17.68
N GLN A 50 7.28 -8.80 -18.93
CA GLN A 50 6.45 -9.23 -20.06
C GLN A 50 5.94 -10.66 -19.87
N GLN A 51 6.83 -11.58 -19.46
CA GLN A 51 6.47 -12.97 -19.18
C GLN A 51 5.50 -13.10 -18.01
N ALA A 52 5.71 -12.35 -16.91
CA ALA A 52 4.79 -12.35 -15.79
C ALA A 52 3.40 -11.84 -16.19
N THR A 53 3.35 -10.80 -17.03
CA THR A 53 2.09 -10.28 -17.58
C THR A 53 1.40 -11.30 -18.47
N GLU A 54 2.14 -11.98 -19.34
CA GLU A 54 1.60 -13.04 -20.20
C GLU A 54 0.99 -14.17 -19.36
N LEU A 55 1.74 -14.70 -18.39
CA LEU A 55 1.26 -15.74 -17.46
C LEU A 55 0.01 -15.29 -16.70
N PHE A 56 -0.07 -14.02 -16.31
CA PHE A 56 -1.26 -13.45 -15.66
C PHE A 56 -2.50 -13.53 -16.55
N TYR A 57 -2.39 -13.11 -17.82
CA TYR A 57 -3.53 -13.11 -18.76
C TYR A 57 -3.89 -14.52 -19.26
N GLU A 58 -2.92 -15.45 -19.30
CA GLU A 58 -3.15 -16.87 -19.62
C GLU A 58 -3.80 -17.65 -18.47
N GLY A 59 -3.83 -17.08 -17.25
CA GLY A 59 -4.35 -17.74 -16.06
C GLY A 59 -3.37 -18.67 -15.37
N SER A 60 -2.10 -18.67 -15.77
CA SER A 60 -0.98 -19.39 -15.14
C SER A 60 -0.52 -18.68 -13.87
N ARG A 61 -1.37 -18.78 -12.85
CA ARG A 61 -1.26 -17.99 -11.64
C ARG A 61 -0.01 -18.29 -10.82
N ASP A 62 0.31 -19.56 -10.56
CA ASP A 62 1.41 -19.93 -9.67
C ASP A 62 2.74 -19.50 -10.28
N GLU A 63 2.88 -19.68 -11.60
CA GLU A 63 4.03 -19.18 -12.34
C GLU A 63 4.07 -17.65 -12.35
N CYS A 64 2.94 -16.97 -12.57
CA CYS A 64 2.87 -15.51 -12.49
C CYS A 64 3.27 -15.00 -11.10
N LEU A 65 2.79 -15.64 -10.04
CA LEU A 65 3.15 -15.32 -8.66
C LEU A 65 4.66 -15.49 -8.46
N GLN A 66 5.23 -16.63 -8.85
CA GLN A 66 6.66 -16.87 -8.75
C GLN A 66 7.50 -15.84 -9.52
N ARG A 67 7.07 -15.45 -10.73
CA ARG A 67 7.75 -14.40 -11.50
C ARG A 67 7.63 -13.03 -10.86
N SER A 68 6.45 -12.70 -10.33
CA SER A 68 6.24 -11.45 -9.61
C SER A 68 7.12 -11.35 -8.36
N GLU A 69 7.37 -12.46 -7.67
CA GLU A 69 8.29 -12.51 -6.52
C GLU A 69 9.74 -12.27 -6.94
N ALA A 70 10.20 -12.92 -8.01
CA ALA A 70 11.54 -12.66 -8.55
C ALA A 70 11.74 -11.19 -8.99
N ILE A 71 10.70 -10.58 -9.57
CA ILE A 71 10.72 -9.15 -9.94
C ILE A 71 10.83 -8.29 -8.68
N LEU A 72 10.05 -8.60 -7.64
CA LEU A 72 10.06 -7.86 -6.38
C LEU A 72 11.40 -7.96 -5.65
N ASP A 73 11.99 -9.16 -5.57
CA ASP A 73 13.28 -9.36 -4.93
C ASP A 73 14.37 -8.55 -5.63
N TYR A 74 14.43 -8.65 -6.96
CA TYR A 74 15.44 -7.93 -7.74
C TYR A 74 15.25 -6.41 -7.67
N SER A 75 14.02 -5.93 -7.86
CA SER A 75 13.76 -4.48 -7.79
C SER A 75 13.92 -3.93 -6.38
N TRP A 76 13.62 -4.70 -5.33
CA TRP A 76 13.90 -4.31 -3.95
C TRP A 76 15.38 -4.04 -3.71
N GLU A 77 16.26 -4.92 -4.21
CA GLU A 77 17.71 -4.70 -4.13
C GLU A 77 18.12 -3.40 -4.83
N LYS A 78 17.57 -3.13 -6.01
CA LYS A 78 17.83 -1.88 -6.76
C LYS A 78 17.35 -0.64 -6.03
N LEU A 79 16.18 -0.71 -5.40
CA LEU A 79 15.61 0.39 -4.60
C LEU A 79 16.42 0.67 -3.33
N ASN A 80 17.08 -0.35 -2.77
CA ASN A 80 17.82 -0.24 -1.51
C ASN A 80 19.35 -0.20 -1.70
N THR A 81 19.83 -0.01 -2.93
CA THR A 81 21.25 0.16 -3.22
C THR A 81 21.59 1.64 -3.36
N GLY A 82 22.38 2.17 -2.41
CA GLY A 82 22.83 3.57 -2.43
C GLY A 82 21.83 4.54 -1.79
N ALA A 83 21.95 5.83 -2.12
CA ALA A 83 21.05 6.85 -1.58
C ALA A 83 19.73 6.88 -2.34
N TRP A 84 18.61 6.98 -1.61
CA TRP A 84 17.26 6.94 -2.19
C TRP A 84 17.03 7.98 -3.31
N ARG A 85 17.66 9.15 -3.21
CA ARG A 85 17.56 10.22 -4.22
C ARG A 85 18.14 9.83 -5.59
N ASP A 86 19.05 8.85 -5.61
CA ASP A 86 19.74 8.38 -6.81
C ASP A 86 19.02 7.17 -7.42
N VAL A 87 17.96 6.67 -6.78
CA VAL A 87 17.14 5.56 -7.27
C VAL A 87 16.32 6.03 -8.47
N ASP A 88 16.54 5.37 -9.61
CA ASP A 88 15.82 5.69 -10.84
C ASP A 88 14.31 5.44 -10.69
N LYS A 89 13.50 6.34 -11.24
CA LYS A 89 12.04 6.24 -11.19
C LYS A 89 11.52 4.97 -11.85
N ASP A 90 12.21 4.46 -12.86
CA ASP A 90 11.78 3.22 -13.54
C ASP A 90 11.93 1.99 -12.65
N TRP A 91 12.93 1.94 -11.76
CA TRP A 91 13.01 0.88 -10.74
C TRP A 91 11.82 0.89 -9.79
N ARG A 92 11.33 2.08 -9.45
CA ARG A 92 10.13 2.24 -8.62
C ARG A 92 8.86 1.81 -9.36
N ARG A 93 8.80 2.01 -10.68
CA ARG A 93 7.70 1.52 -11.53
C ARG A 93 7.73 0.00 -11.66
N VAL A 94 8.92 -0.60 -11.82
CA VAL A 94 9.12 -2.07 -11.82
C VAL A 94 8.63 -2.67 -10.51
N TYR A 95 9.04 -2.11 -9.36
CA TYR A 95 8.62 -2.59 -8.05
C TYR A 95 7.09 -2.48 -7.87
N ALA A 96 6.49 -1.34 -8.24
CA ALA A 96 5.04 -1.16 -8.20
C ALA A 96 4.29 -2.18 -9.07
N PHE A 97 4.82 -2.50 -10.26
CA PHE A 97 4.22 -3.47 -11.16
C PHE A 97 4.31 -4.89 -10.61
N GLY A 98 5.46 -5.26 -10.03
CA GLY A 98 5.62 -6.53 -9.30
C GLY A 98 4.61 -6.66 -8.16
N CYS A 99 4.41 -5.59 -7.39
CA CYS A 99 3.39 -5.55 -6.33
C CYS A 99 1.98 -5.74 -6.88
N LEU A 100 1.65 -5.09 -8.00
CA LEU A 100 0.35 -5.22 -8.65
C LEU A 100 0.07 -6.67 -9.05
N LEU A 101 0.99 -7.30 -9.79
CA LEU A 101 0.83 -8.68 -10.21
C LEU A 101 0.73 -9.63 -9.02
N LYS A 102 1.62 -9.51 -8.03
CA LYS A 102 1.60 -10.35 -6.83
C LYS A 102 0.28 -10.21 -6.06
N ALA A 103 -0.20 -8.99 -5.85
CA ALA A 103 -1.47 -8.75 -5.15
C ALA A 103 -2.64 -9.39 -5.89
N LEU A 104 -2.72 -9.22 -7.21
CA LEU A 104 -3.77 -9.82 -8.04
C LEU A 104 -3.70 -11.35 -8.03
N CYS A 105 -2.49 -11.92 -8.16
CA CYS A 105 -2.26 -13.35 -8.05
C CYS A 105 -2.68 -13.88 -6.68
N LEU A 106 -2.48 -13.16 -5.58
CA LEU A 106 -2.96 -13.61 -4.27
C LEU A 106 -4.50 -13.68 -4.23
N CYS A 107 -5.19 -12.71 -4.84
CA CYS A 107 -6.65 -12.59 -4.78
C CYS A 107 -7.45 -13.57 -5.66
N GLN A 108 -6.80 -14.40 -6.49
CA GLN A 108 -7.47 -15.39 -7.33
C GLN A 108 -7.84 -16.71 -6.60
N VAL A 109 -7.43 -16.93 -5.34
CA VAL A 109 -7.79 -18.13 -4.53
C VAL A 109 -9.07 -17.81 -3.76
N PRO A 110 -9.89 -18.80 -3.38
CA PRO A 110 -10.99 -18.60 -2.42
C PRO A 110 -10.51 -17.76 -1.22
N GLY A 111 -10.97 -16.51 -1.21
CA GLY A 111 -10.41 -15.41 -0.43
C GLY A 111 -10.67 -15.57 1.06
N ASP A 112 -9.76 -16.27 1.75
CA ASP A 112 -9.68 -16.16 3.19
C ASP A 112 -9.12 -14.77 3.58
N ALA A 113 -9.44 -14.34 4.79
CA ALA A 113 -9.02 -13.03 5.29
C ALA A 113 -7.48 -12.86 5.28
N ALA A 114 -6.74 -13.97 5.44
CA ALA A 114 -5.29 -13.98 5.42
C ALA A 114 -4.71 -13.60 4.05
N THR A 115 -5.31 -14.11 2.99
CA THR A 115 -4.89 -13.83 1.61
C THR A 115 -5.18 -12.38 1.22
N VAL A 116 -6.35 -11.85 1.59
CA VAL A 116 -6.68 -10.43 1.37
C VAL A 116 -5.72 -9.53 2.16
N ALA A 117 -5.43 -9.88 3.41
CA ALA A 117 -4.45 -9.15 4.23
C ALA A 117 -3.04 -9.19 3.62
N ALA A 118 -2.64 -10.33 3.03
CA ALA A 118 -1.35 -10.45 2.35
C ALA A 118 -1.29 -9.57 1.09
N ALA A 119 -2.34 -9.57 0.26
CA ALA A 119 -2.43 -8.72 -0.91
C ALA A 119 -2.41 -7.22 -0.54
N LEU A 120 -3.08 -6.84 0.55
CA LEU A 120 -3.02 -5.47 1.09
C LEU A 120 -1.60 -5.06 1.47
N ARG A 121 -0.87 -5.91 2.21
CA ARG A 121 0.53 -5.62 2.56
C ARG A 121 1.41 -5.42 1.34
N VAL A 122 1.18 -6.21 0.28
CA VAL A 122 1.90 -6.07 -0.99
C VAL A 122 1.57 -4.72 -1.66
N CYS A 123 0.29 -4.31 -1.65
CA CYS A 123 -0.12 -3.01 -2.18
C CYS A 123 0.50 -1.85 -1.38
N ASP A 124 0.50 -1.93 -0.05
CA ASP A 124 1.08 -0.91 0.82
C ASP A 124 2.57 -0.72 0.55
N MET A 125 3.32 -1.81 0.38
CA MET A 125 4.73 -1.75 -0.02
C MET A 125 4.90 -1.10 -1.41
N GLY A 126 4.04 -1.45 -2.37
CA GLY A 126 4.06 -0.86 -3.70
C GLY A 126 3.76 0.64 -3.70
N LEU A 127 2.84 1.09 -2.85
CA LEU A 127 2.51 2.51 -2.67
C LEU A 127 3.61 3.28 -1.94
N LEU A 128 4.29 2.64 -0.99
CA LEU A 128 5.37 3.25 -0.21
C LEU A 128 6.67 3.37 -1.01
N MET A 129 7.10 2.29 -1.66
CA MET A 129 8.40 2.17 -2.32
C MET A 129 8.32 2.44 -3.83
N GLY A 130 7.19 2.10 -4.44
CA GLY A 130 7.01 2.20 -5.88
C GLY A 130 6.69 3.62 -6.36
N ALA A 131 6.43 3.71 -7.66
CA ALA A 131 5.92 4.91 -8.32
C ALA A 131 4.53 4.63 -8.89
N ALA A 132 3.72 5.69 -9.05
CA ALA A 132 2.42 5.59 -9.68
C ALA A 132 2.51 4.99 -11.10
N ILE A 133 1.68 3.98 -11.35
CA ILE A 133 1.53 3.31 -12.65
C ILE A 133 0.05 3.18 -12.99
N PHE A 134 -0.28 3.20 -14.29
CA PHE A 134 -1.64 2.99 -14.82
C PHE A 134 -2.75 3.80 -14.12
N GLY A 135 -2.48 5.08 -13.85
CA GLY A 135 -3.43 5.96 -13.16
C GLY A 135 -3.76 5.47 -11.74
N ASP A 136 -2.71 5.29 -10.94
CA ASP A 136 -2.77 4.90 -9.51
C ASP A 136 -3.50 3.57 -9.28
N ILE A 137 -3.27 2.59 -10.14
CA ILE A 137 -3.99 1.30 -10.08
C ILE A 137 -3.79 0.58 -8.75
N LEU A 138 -2.59 0.62 -8.16
CA LEU A 138 -2.33 0.03 -6.84
C LEU A 138 -3.20 0.65 -5.73
N LEU A 139 -3.43 1.96 -5.79
CA LEU A 139 -4.29 2.65 -4.83
C LEU A 139 -5.74 2.15 -4.96
N LYS A 140 -6.21 1.99 -6.21
CA LYS A 140 -7.55 1.47 -6.50
C LYS A 140 -7.71 0.00 -6.07
N VAL A 141 -6.70 -0.83 -6.32
CA VAL A 141 -6.66 -2.22 -5.87
C VAL A 141 -6.69 -2.29 -4.34
N ALA A 142 -5.85 -1.50 -3.65
CA ALA A 142 -5.85 -1.44 -2.19
C ALA A 142 -7.22 -1.03 -1.63
N ALA A 143 -7.88 -0.04 -2.24
CA ALA A 143 -9.22 0.39 -1.83
C ALA A 143 -10.25 -0.73 -1.94
N ILE A 144 -10.24 -1.50 -3.04
CA ILE A 144 -11.10 -2.68 -3.19
C ILE A 144 -10.77 -3.73 -2.12
N LEU A 145 -9.49 -4.02 -1.90
CA LEU A 145 -9.11 -5.02 -0.89
C LEU A 145 -9.53 -4.61 0.52
N GLN A 146 -9.47 -3.32 0.87
CA GLN A 146 -9.90 -2.81 2.18
C GLN A 146 -11.40 -2.98 2.43
N THR A 147 -12.23 -2.78 1.40
CA THR A 147 -13.69 -2.96 1.53
C THR A 147 -14.08 -4.42 1.72
N HIS A 148 -13.26 -5.36 1.21
CA HIS A 148 -13.47 -6.80 1.36
C HIS A 148 -12.74 -7.40 2.58
N HIS A 149 -11.65 -6.80 3.08
CA HIS A 149 -10.93 -7.22 4.28
C HIS A 149 -11.72 -6.96 5.57
N SER A 150 -12.48 -5.87 5.58
CA SER A 150 -13.36 -5.53 6.69
C SER A 150 -14.77 -5.89 6.27
N GLY A 151 -15.36 -6.97 6.80
CA GLY A 151 -16.79 -7.21 6.65
C GLY A 151 -17.56 -5.92 6.98
N LYS A 152 -18.11 -5.26 5.95
CA LYS A 152 -18.71 -3.92 6.01
C LYS A 152 -17.98 -2.94 6.93
N ARG A 153 -16.97 -2.24 6.42
CA ARG A 153 -16.92 -0.79 6.67
C ARG A 153 -17.62 -0.12 5.51
N ALA A 154 -18.93 0.08 5.68
CA ALA A 154 -19.70 0.97 4.84
C ALA A 154 -18.96 2.29 4.69
N ALA A 155 -19.06 2.84 3.49
CA ALA A 155 -18.56 4.12 3.02
C ALA A 155 -18.29 5.16 4.12
N HIS A 156 -17.28 6.00 3.87
CA HIS A 156 -17.15 7.33 4.45
C HIS A 156 -18.48 8.09 4.35
N SER A 157 -19.38 7.83 5.29
CA SER A 157 -20.36 8.79 5.76
C SER A 157 -19.59 9.68 6.71
N SER A 158 -19.70 10.98 6.46
CA SER A 158 -19.31 12.05 7.38
C SER A 158 -19.51 11.59 8.82
N SER A 159 -18.43 11.27 9.52
CA SER A 159 -18.51 11.04 10.95
C SER A 159 -19.00 12.36 11.56
N PRO A 160 -20.00 12.34 12.46
CA PRO A 160 -20.18 13.49 13.34
C PRO A 160 -18.82 13.70 14.00
N GLU A 161 -18.30 14.93 13.94
CA GLU A 161 -17.04 15.28 14.58
C GLU A 161 -17.10 14.77 16.02
N GLN A 162 -16.38 13.68 16.30
CA GLN A 162 -16.14 13.30 17.68
C GLN A 162 -15.38 14.48 18.28
N PRO A 163 -15.77 14.99 19.47
CA PRO A 163 -15.01 16.06 20.09
C PRO A 163 -13.57 15.56 20.25
N SER A 164 -12.65 16.12 19.48
CA SER A 164 -11.26 15.70 19.46
C SER A 164 -10.69 15.93 20.87
N THR A 165 -10.46 14.85 21.62
CA THR A 165 -9.75 14.91 22.90
C THR A 165 -8.25 15.13 22.72
N LYS A 166 -7.81 15.26 21.47
CA LYS A 166 -6.43 15.53 21.06
C LYS A 166 -6.21 17.02 20.89
N VAL A 167 -5.12 17.50 21.44
CA VAL A 167 -4.63 18.86 21.20
C VAL A 167 -4.03 18.93 19.80
N ASP A 168 -4.41 19.94 19.03
CA ASP A 168 -3.64 20.35 17.85
C ASP A 168 -2.39 21.09 18.33
N VAL A 169 -1.21 20.54 18.06
CA VAL A 169 0.05 21.08 18.56
C VAL A 169 0.40 22.42 17.90
N GLU A 170 -0.02 22.63 16.64
CA GLU A 170 0.30 23.87 15.90
C GLU A 170 -0.76 24.95 16.13
N ASN A 171 -2.00 24.56 16.43
CA ASN A 171 -3.09 25.49 16.73
C ASN A 171 -3.95 25.02 17.92
N PRO A 172 -3.40 25.06 19.16
CA PRO A 172 -4.09 24.49 20.31
C PRO A 172 -5.34 25.29 20.70
N ASP A 173 -6.45 24.58 20.92
CA ASP A 173 -7.65 25.15 21.54
C ASP A 173 -7.35 25.43 23.03
N VAL A 174 -7.03 26.69 23.31
CA VAL A 174 -6.65 27.17 24.65
C VAL A 174 -7.82 27.17 25.64
N GLU A 175 -9.06 27.26 25.16
CA GLU A 175 -10.23 27.19 26.03
C GLU A 175 -10.43 25.77 26.54
N LYS A 176 -10.20 24.79 25.67
CA LYS A 176 -10.34 23.36 25.98
C LYS A 176 -9.12 22.78 26.70
N PHE A 177 -7.91 23.25 26.35
CA PHE A 177 -6.65 22.72 26.86
C PHE A 177 -5.72 23.81 27.42
N PRO A 178 -6.15 24.58 28.43
CA PRO A 178 -5.43 25.76 28.91
C PRO A 178 -4.03 25.43 29.47
N LYS A 179 -3.79 24.20 29.93
CA LYS A 179 -2.47 23.77 30.44
C LYS A 179 -1.45 23.47 29.34
N PHE A 180 -1.88 23.36 28.09
CA PHE A 180 -0.98 23.00 26.99
C PHE A 180 0.00 24.13 26.66
N THR A 181 -0.43 25.39 26.78
CA THR A 181 0.41 26.57 26.52
C THR A 181 1.57 26.72 27.51
N GLU A 182 1.47 26.11 28.70
CA GLU A 182 2.50 26.15 29.74
C GLU A 182 3.41 24.91 29.72
N ALA A 183 3.09 23.90 28.90
CA ALA A 183 3.86 22.67 28.86
C ALA A 183 5.23 22.91 28.21
N PRO A 184 6.35 22.59 28.89
CA PRO A 184 7.67 22.72 28.28
C PRO A 184 7.86 21.69 27.17
N PHE A 185 8.46 22.10 26.06
CA PHE A 185 8.74 21.23 24.93
C PHE A 185 10.12 21.53 24.32
N GLN A 186 10.61 20.56 23.52
CA GLN A 186 11.78 20.73 22.67
C GLN A 186 11.32 20.66 21.22
N SER A 187 11.93 21.46 20.35
CA SER A 187 11.65 21.45 18.91
C SER A 187 12.96 21.42 18.12
N CYS A 188 12.93 20.78 16.96
CA CYS A 188 14.04 20.75 16.02
C CYS A 188 13.51 20.61 14.59
N VAL A 189 14.33 21.00 13.62
CA VAL A 189 14.12 20.67 12.20
C VAL A 189 15.16 19.61 11.86
N LEU A 190 14.71 18.38 11.61
CA LEU A 190 15.60 17.26 11.30
C LEU A 190 15.92 17.24 9.80
N SER A 191 17.21 17.32 9.48
CA SER A 191 17.72 17.35 8.10
C SER A 191 18.16 15.97 7.60
N PRO A 192 18.27 15.77 6.27
CA PRO A 192 18.77 14.50 5.72
C PRO A 192 20.15 14.11 6.29
N GLY A 193 20.25 12.88 6.81
CA GLY A 193 21.48 12.35 7.41
C GLY A 193 21.57 12.52 8.94
N GLU A 194 20.68 13.30 9.55
CA GLU A 194 20.63 13.46 11.00
C GLU A 194 19.79 12.36 11.66
N ILE A 195 20.08 12.08 12.93
CA ILE A 195 19.37 11.09 13.74
C ILE A 195 18.81 11.78 14.97
N LEU A 196 17.50 11.63 15.19
CA LEU A 196 16.83 12.07 16.41
C LEU A 196 16.60 10.89 17.33
N PHE A 197 17.16 10.95 18.54
CA PHE A 197 16.84 10.00 19.60
C PHE A 197 15.60 10.47 20.36
N ILE A 198 14.54 9.65 20.37
CA ILE A 198 13.31 9.89 21.13
C ILE A 198 13.26 8.87 22.28
N PRO A 199 13.44 9.29 23.55
CA PRO A 199 13.40 8.36 24.67
C PRO A 199 12.04 7.66 24.82
N VAL A 200 12.05 6.48 25.42
CA VAL A 200 10.83 5.70 25.69
C VAL A 200 9.82 6.53 26.48
N LYS A 201 8.55 6.52 26.03
CA LYS A 201 7.41 7.32 26.55
C LYS A 201 7.43 8.82 26.24
N TYR A 202 8.37 9.35 25.46
CA TYR A 202 8.31 10.75 25.04
C TYR A 202 7.21 10.97 23.99
N TRP A 203 6.40 12.00 24.23
CA TRP A 203 5.47 12.53 23.24
C TRP A 203 6.26 13.22 22.13
N HIS A 204 5.89 12.97 20.87
CA HIS A 204 6.52 13.60 19.72
C HIS A 204 5.46 13.96 18.68
N TYR A 205 5.62 15.15 18.11
CA TYR A 205 4.84 15.66 16.98
C TYR A 205 5.80 15.90 15.82
N VAL A 206 5.41 15.48 14.61
CA VAL A 206 6.26 15.59 13.41
C VAL A 206 5.42 16.16 12.28
N ARG A 207 5.93 17.21 11.65
CA ARG A 207 5.41 17.75 10.40
C ARG A 207 6.51 17.77 9.34
N ALA A 208 6.20 17.24 8.17
CA ALA A 208 7.09 17.35 7.01
C ALA A 208 7.05 18.80 6.47
N LEU A 209 8.21 19.42 6.30
CA LEU A 209 8.34 20.74 5.69
C LEU A 209 8.37 20.67 4.16
N ASP A 210 8.84 19.54 3.63
CA ASP A 210 8.98 19.21 2.20
C ASP A 210 8.57 17.73 1.98
N LEU A 211 8.59 17.26 0.72
CA LEU A 211 8.49 15.82 0.44
C LEU A 211 9.61 15.09 1.20
N SER A 212 9.22 14.24 2.16
CA SER A 212 10.14 13.67 3.15
C SER A 212 9.99 12.15 3.27
N PHE A 213 11.08 11.48 3.62
CA PHE A 213 11.15 10.06 3.94
C PHE A 213 12.05 9.86 5.16
N SER A 214 11.57 9.13 6.16
CA SER A 214 12.27 8.89 7.43
C SER A 214 12.20 7.41 7.81
N VAL A 215 13.24 6.91 8.48
CA VAL A 215 13.31 5.52 8.99
C VAL A 215 13.41 5.55 10.51
N SER A 216 12.54 4.80 11.20
CA SER A 216 12.56 4.67 12.65
C SER A 216 13.05 3.28 13.08
N PHE A 217 13.97 3.22 14.04
CA PHE A 217 14.38 1.99 14.71
C PHE A 217 13.77 1.94 16.11
N TRP A 218 13.20 0.81 16.51
CA TRP A 218 12.61 0.59 17.83
C TRP A 218 13.36 -0.54 18.52
N TRP A 219 13.89 -0.31 19.72
CA TRP A 219 14.66 -1.30 20.49
C TRP A 219 14.29 -1.23 21.98
N SER A 220 14.63 -2.30 22.74
CA SER A 220 14.43 -2.41 24.20
C SER A 220 15.71 -2.84 24.89
#